data_AF-A0A2M9EUM8-F1
#
_entry.id   AF-A0A2M9EUM8-F1
#
_cell.length_a   1.000
_cell.length_b   1.000
_cell.length_c   1.000
_cell.angle_alpha   90.00
_cell.angle_beta   90.00
_cell.angle_gamma   90.00
#
_symmetry.space_group_name_H-M   'P 1'
#
loop_
_entity.id
_entity.type
_entity.pdbx_description
1 polymer ?
#
loop_
_entity_poly.entity_id
_entity_poly.type
_entity_poly.pdbx_seq_one_letter_code
_entity_poly.pdbx_strand_id
1 'polypeptide(L)'
;MSVGDISEKKMFGGLAFMVRGKLCIGISGDGTEVMLRIGKANHDAALEHEGVRTTVMKGREYRGYIDLDETAFPLLDDLLALALTHTLSLTGHK
;
A
#
# COMPACT_ATOMS: atom_id res chain seq x y z
N MET A 1 -12.05 14.42 -3.12
CA MET A 1 -10.72 14.77 -2.55
C MET A 1 -10.12 15.85 -3.43
N SER A 2 -9.45 16.84 -2.86
CA SER A 2 -8.64 17.74 -3.68
C SER A 2 -7.28 17.08 -3.95
N VAL A 3 -6.62 17.44 -5.05
CA VAL A 3 -5.28 16.93 -5.37
C VAL A 3 -4.27 17.29 -4.26
N GLY A 4 -4.50 18.38 -3.52
CA GLY A 4 -3.65 18.82 -2.42
C GLY A 4 -3.60 17.87 -1.21
N ASP A 5 -4.49 16.88 -1.12
CA ASP A 5 -4.45 15.85 -0.06
C ASP A 5 -3.45 14.72 -0.36
N ILE A 6 -2.80 14.73 -1.53
CA ILE A 6 -1.84 13.73 -1.97
C ILE A 6 -0.44 14.33 -1.99
N SER A 7 0.55 13.63 -1.44
CA SER A 7 1.97 14.04 -1.53
C SER A 7 2.88 12.87 -1.82
N GLU A 8 3.99 13.15 -2.49
CA GLU A 8 5.01 12.17 -2.86
C GLU A 8 6.20 12.22 -1.90
N LYS A 9 6.77 11.06 -1.57
CA LYS A 9 7.98 10.93 -0.77
C LYS A 9 8.91 9.87 -1.34
N LYS A 10 10.22 10.16 -1.36
CA LYS A 10 11.24 9.14 -1.64
C LYS A 10 11.35 8.22 -0.44
N MET A 11 10.90 6.97 -0.59
CA MET A 11 10.84 5.95 0.47
C MET A 11 11.00 4.56 -0.14
N PHE A 12 11.43 3.58 0.65
CA PHE A 12 11.53 2.18 0.23
C PHE A 12 12.39 1.94 -1.02
N GLY A 13 13.41 2.78 -1.24
CA GLY A 13 14.25 2.72 -2.43
C GLY A 13 13.58 3.22 -3.71
N GLY A 14 12.34 3.73 -3.64
CA GLY A 14 11.59 4.27 -4.77
C GLY A 14 10.70 5.45 -4.35
N LEU A 15 9.43 5.41 -4.75
CA LEU A 15 8.47 6.50 -4.55
C LEU A 15 7.26 6.02 -3.77
N ALA A 16 6.83 6.80 -2.78
CA ALA A 16 5.63 6.56 -2.00
C ALA A 16 4.65 7.72 -2.12
N PHE A 17 3.37 7.38 -2.27
CA PHE A 17 2.28 8.33 -2.28
C PHE A 17 1.55 8.29 -0.95
N MET A 18 1.45 9.47 -0.37
CA MET A 18 0.80 9.72 0.90
C MET A 18 -0.56 10.34 0.65
N VAL A 19 -1.59 9.87 1.35
CA VAL A 19 -2.92 10.47 1.35
C VAL A 19 -3.20 11.01 2.74
N ARG A 20 -3.48 12.31 2.86
CA ARG A 20 -3.62 13.01 4.15
C ARG A 20 -2.43 12.76 5.09
N GLY A 21 -1.22 12.76 4.52
CA GLY A 21 0.03 12.52 5.25
C GLY A 21 0.29 11.07 5.66
N LYS A 22 -0.55 10.10 5.26
CA LYS A 22 -0.41 8.67 5.59
C LYS A 22 -0.05 7.86 4.36
N LEU A 23 0.83 6.87 4.51
CA LEU A 23 1.22 6.00 3.39
C LEU A 23 -0.02 5.28 2.85
N CYS A 24 -0.25 5.38 1.55
CA CYS A 24 -1.30 4.67 0.83
C CYS A 24 -0.69 3.60 -0.07
N ILE A 25 0.28 3.98 -0.90
CA ILE A 25 0.98 3.11 -1.85
C ILE A 25 2.47 3.49 -1.94
N GLY A 26 3.34 2.51 -2.13
CA GLY A 26 4.75 2.69 -2.48
C GLY A 26 5.14 1.80 -3.65
N ILE A 27 6.06 2.27 -4.48
CA ILE A 27 6.61 1.55 -5.62
C ILE A 27 8.12 1.49 -5.45
N SER A 28 8.69 0.30 -5.61
CA SER A 28 10.15 0.10 -5.57
C SER A 28 10.85 0.88 -6.68
N GLY A 29 12.15 1.18 -6.51
CA GLY A 29 12.90 1.98 -7.48
C GLY A 29 13.07 1.32 -8.86
N ASP A 30 12.97 0.00 -8.92
CA ASP A 30 12.99 -0.81 -10.14
C ASP A 30 11.59 -1.10 -10.70
N GLY A 31 10.52 -0.69 -9.99
CA GLY A 31 9.13 -0.84 -10.43
C GLY A 31 8.58 -2.27 -10.40
N THR A 32 9.34 -3.21 -9.81
CA THR A 32 8.96 -4.64 -9.76
C THR A 32 8.05 -4.97 -8.58
N GLU A 33 7.99 -4.11 -7.56
CA GLU A 33 7.21 -4.33 -6.35
C GLU A 33 6.37 -3.10 -5.96
N VAL A 34 5.14 -3.37 -5.52
CA VAL A 34 4.20 -2.36 -5.04
C VAL A 34 3.76 -2.69 -3.62
N MET A 35 3.94 -1.75 -2.70
CA MET A 35 3.47 -1.84 -1.32
C MET A 35 2.15 -1.08 -1.16
N LEU A 36 1.13 -1.69 -0.58
CA LEU A 36 -0.19 -1.08 -0.34
C LEU A 36 -0.61 -1.18 1.13
N ARG A 37 -1.20 -0.10 1.65
CA ARG A 37 -1.80 -0.07 3.00
C ARG A 37 -3.30 -0.36 2.93
N ILE A 38 -3.66 -1.63 2.78
CA ILE A 38 -5.06 -2.07 2.62
C ILE A 38 -5.85 -2.15 3.93
N GLY A 39 -5.17 -2.05 5.08
CA GLY A 39 -5.78 -2.19 6.39
C GLY A 39 -6.06 -3.65 6.79
N LYS A 40 -6.13 -3.90 8.10
CA LYS A 40 -6.16 -5.27 8.65
C LYS A 40 -7.38 -6.09 8.24
N ALA A 41 -8.52 -5.44 7.98
CA ALA A 41 -9.77 -6.12 7.63
C ALA A 41 -9.71 -6.81 6.26
N ASN A 42 -8.86 -6.32 5.36
CA ASN A 42 -8.72 -6.84 4.00
C ASN A 42 -7.52 -7.80 3.85
N HIS A 43 -6.72 -7.94 4.91
CA HIS A 43 -5.39 -8.56 4.84
C HIS A 43 -5.44 -10.02 4.40
N ASP A 44 -6.22 -10.83 5.11
CA ASP A 44 -6.22 -12.27 4.90
C ASP A 44 -6.79 -12.64 3.53
N ALA A 45 -7.84 -11.95 3.07
CA ALA A 45 -8.41 -12.13 1.73
C ALA A 45 -7.42 -11.75 0.62
N ALA A 46 -6.64 -10.67 0.80
CA ALA A 46 -5.64 -10.28 -0.19
C ALA A 46 -4.53 -11.34 -0.36
N LEU A 47 -4.17 -12.04 0.71
CA LEU A 47 -3.15 -13.11 0.67
C LEU A 47 -3.60 -14.38 -0.04
N GLU A 48 -4.88 -14.51 -0.40
CA GLU A 48 -5.38 -15.64 -1.20
C GLU A 48 -4.95 -15.54 -2.67
N HIS A 49 -4.47 -14.38 -3.10
CA HIS A 49 -4.05 -14.12 -4.48
C HIS A 49 -2.55 -14.36 -4.68
N GLU A 50 -2.21 -15.01 -5.80
CA GLU A 50 -0.82 -15.16 -6.25
C GLU A 50 -0.15 -13.80 -6.43
N GLY A 51 1.13 -13.70 -6.06
CA GLY A 51 1.91 -12.46 -6.13
C GLY A 51 1.63 -11.47 -5.00
N VAL A 52 0.71 -11.77 -4.07
CA VAL A 52 0.43 -10.95 -2.89
C VAL A 52 1.04 -11.56 -1.63
N ARG A 53 1.75 -10.74 -0.85
CA ARG A 53 2.35 -11.17 0.42
C ARG A 53 2.26 -10.09 1.48
N THR A 54 2.37 -10.48 2.74
CA THR A 54 2.47 -9.52 3.85
C THR A 54 3.76 -8.73 3.73
N THR A 55 3.68 -7.40 3.84
CA THR A 55 4.89 -6.57 3.88
C THR A 55 5.74 -6.93 5.09
N VAL A 56 7.03 -7.18 4.86
CA VAL A 56 8.03 -7.39 5.92
C VAL A 56 8.99 -6.21 5.97
N MET A 57 9.05 -5.50 7.10
CA MET A 57 10.08 -4.47 7.32
C MET A 57 10.93 -4.85 8.52
N LYS A 58 12.25 -4.86 8.34
CA LYS A 58 13.22 -5.16 9.41
C LYS A 58 12.91 -6.47 10.15
N GLY A 59 12.53 -7.51 9.39
CA GLY A 59 12.20 -8.84 9.93
C GLY A 59 10.87 -8.93 10.67
N ARG A 60 9.99 -7.93 10.55
CA ARG A 60 8.65 -7.94 11.16
C ARG A 60 7.59 -7.86 10.08
N GLU A 61 6.55 -8.69 10.21
CA GLU A 61 5.36 -8.63 9.36
C GLU A 61 4.45 -7.47 9.80
N TYR A 62 3.97 -6.69 8.82
CA TYR A 62 3.10 -5.54 9.04
C TYR A 62 1.68 -5.86 8.58
N ARG A 63 0.88 -6.48 9.46
CA ARG A 63 -0.52 -6.78 9.14
C ARG A 63 -1.31 -5.51 8.79
N GLY A 64 -2.00 -5.54 7.65
CA GLY A 64 -2.66 -4.42 6.98
C GLY A 64 -1.82 -3.75 5.89
N TYR A 65 -0.60 -4.24 5.64
CA TYR A 65 0.28 -3.85 4.56
C TYR A 65 0.65 -5.08 3.74
N ILE A 66 0.55 -4.95 2.42
CA ILE A 66 0.89 -6.01 1.47
C ILE A 66 1.89 -5.52 0.44
N ASP A 67 2.72 -6.44 -0.05
CA ASP A 67 3.56 -6.24 -1.23
C ASP A 67 2.98 -7.07 -2.39
N LEU A 68 2.97 -6.48 -3.58
CA LEU A 68 2.58 -7.09 -4.85
C LEU A 68 3.82 -7.19 -5.73
N ASP A 69 4.01 -8.31 -6.39
CA ASP A 69 4.84 -8.40 -7.59
C ASP A 69 4.00 -8.27 -8.87
N GLU A 70 4.67 -8.37 -10.01
CA GLU A 70 4.07 -8.24 -11.34
C GLU A 70 2.91 -9.21 -11.60
N THR A 71 2.91 -10.40 -10.98
CA THR A 71 1.83 -11.39 -11.13
C THR A 71 0.52 -10.87 -10.54
N ALA A 72 0.59 -10.02 -9.52
CA ALA A 72 -0.57 -9.43 -8.86
C ALA A 72 -1.00 -8.06 -9.44
N PHE A 73 -0.27 -7.49 -10.42
CA PHE A 73 -0.62 -6.18 -10.99
C PHE A 73 -2.03 -6.08 -11.60
N PRO A 74 -2.65 -7.15 -12.16
CA PRO A 74 -4.06 -7.09 -12.56
C PRO A 74 -5.03 -6.75 -11.42
N LEU A 75 -4.63 -6.94 -10.15
CA LEU A 75 -5.42 -6.61 -8.96
C LEU A 75 -5.13 -5.21 -8.41
N LEU A 76 -4.19 -4.46 -9.03
CA LEU A 76 -3.68 -3.21 -8.48
C LEU A 76 -4.78 -2.17 -8.25
N ASP A 77 -5.71 -2.02 -9.19
CA ASP A 77 -6.79 -1.04 -9.08
C ASP A 77 -7.71 -1.34 -7.88
N ASP A 78 -8.10 -2.61 -7.70
CA ASP A 78 -8.96 -3.04 -6.60
C ASP A 78 -8.26 -2.89 -5.24
N LEU A 79 -7.00 -3.32 -5.15
CA LEU A 79 -6.21 -3.22 -3.92
C LEU A 79 -5.86 -1.77 -3.59
N LEU A 80 -5.66 -0.91 -4.59
CA LEU A 80 -5.49 0.52 -4.42
C LEU A 80 -6.79 1.18 -3.93
N ALA A 81 -7.95 0.76 -4.42
CA ALA A 81 -9.24 1.25 -3.92
C ALA A 81 -9.44 0.89 -2.43
N LEU A 82 -9.04 -0.32 -2.01
CA LEU A 82 -9.02 -0.70 -0.60
C LEU A 82 -8.04 0.15 0.22
N ALA A 83 -6.83 0.37 -0.30
CA ALA A 83 -5.82 1.18 0.36
C ALA A 83 -6.26 2.65 0.53
N LEU A 84 -6.89 3.23 -0.49
CA LEU A 84 -7.46 4.58 -0.46
C LEU A 84 -8.59 4.66 0.57
N THR A 85 -9.55 3.73 0.51
CA THR A 85 -10.68 3.66 1.44
C THR A 85 -10.19 3.55 2.88
N HIS A 86 -9.25 2.64 3.14
CA HIS A 86 -8.64 2.51 4.46
C HIS A 86 -7.93 3.80 4.88
N THR A 87 -7.08 4.35 4.02
CA THR A 87 -6.28 5.54 4.37
C THR A 87 -7.17 6.75 4.67
N LEU A 88 -8.28 6.91 3.95
CA LEU A 88 -9.29 7.94 4.17
C LEU A 88 -10.07 7.77 5.47
N SER A 89 -10.27 6.54 5.94
CA SER A 89 -10.98 6.25 7.19
C SER A 89 -10.14 6.53 8.43
N LEU A 90 -8.82 6.68 8.29
CA LEU A 90 -7.93 6.89 9.42
C LEU A 90 -8.05 8.32 9.94
N THR A 91 -8.39 8.47 11.21
CA THR A 91 -8.38 9.76 11.93
C THR A 91 -6.98 10.11 12.46
N GLY A 92 -6.68 11.41 12.60
CA GLY A 92 -5.45 11.92 13.26
C GLY A 92 -4.22 12.10 12.35
N HIS A 93 -3.34 13.04 12.72
CA HIS A 93 -2.01 13.28 12.12
C HIS A 93 -0.93 12.74 13.08
N LYS A 94 -0.60 11.45 12.99
CA LYS A 94 0.61 10.91 13.61
C LYS A 94 1.24 9.90 12.67
#